data_AF-A0A9N9YXC7-F1
#
_entry.id   AF-A0A9N9YXC7-F1
#
_cell.length_a   1.000
_cell.length_b   1.000
_cell.length_c   1.000
_cell.angle_alpha   90.00
_cell.angle_beta   90.00
_cell.angle_gamma   90.00
#
_symmetry.space_group_name_H-M   'P 1'
#
loop_
_entity.id
_entity.type
_entity.pdbx_description
1 polymer ?
#
loop_
_entity_poly.entity_id
_entity_poly.type
_entity_poly.pdbx_seq_one_letter_code
_entity_poly.pdbx_strand_id
1 'polypeptide(L)'
;MTSEPSKSRGPFTPALLIASIMTAVNIQLLLLAGMCYLYGTTFHQAYRYSNLDILAINLDQGDIGGALTLASSQFDGRYHLPTVKIGSSQDYPDLDSIRSSVCRADYWAAVVINSGSSDRFYGIMNGSMSTDEYDPAAAATFIYNQARHPNIADSVLLPGINALVKATTEVFSESSNAQSALMNLNTSNVLLPTIKTYLNPIEATADLIQPTLQPSRSFYNTVNMVIPPLAQFFFILALNGISMKMNFFSSASVFEVWAFRFCIGKIYTLISGLCMSAFIYAFRDSWAIGGAVFCKSWMLYWLLMDINWQVMETLIACYIPMQFSPFFVFPWIITNVASTVFPYEVMPAWYKIGYALPSSGVYTLLIHIWSGCGNQLGVALPVLFVWWALGHVTSVFAVRKRCADSAKEPWSSSDSN
;
A
#
# COMPACT_ATOMS: atom_id res chain seq x y z
N MET A 1 -44.12 40.10 38.40
CA MET A 1 -44.35 38.91 37.56
C MET A 1 -43.85 39.24 36.16
N THR A 2 -42.61 38.87 35.88
CA THR A 2 -41.97 38.97 34.56
C THR A 2 -42.48 37.82 33.70
N SER A 3 -43.24 38.14 32.64
CA SER A 3 -43.67 37.15 31.66
C SER A 3 -42.46 36.69 30.84
N GLU A 4 -42.05 35.43 31.01
CA GLU A 4 -41.10 34.79 30.10
C GLU A 4 -41.66 34.82 28.67
N PRO A 5 -40.89 35.25 27.65
CA PRO A 5 -41.31 35.12 26.27
C PRO A 5 -41.40 33.63 25.94
N SER A 6 -42.59 33.16 25.56
CA SER A 6 -42.78 31.79 25.11
C SER A 6 -41.86 31.54 23.91
N LYS A 7 -40.99 30.54 24.02
CA LYS A 7 -40.24 30.02 22.87
C LYS A 7 -41.28 29.49 21.89
N SER A 8 -41.60 30.27 20.86
CA SER A 8 -42.36 29.78 19.71
C SER A 8 -41.64 28.54 19.20
N ARG A 9 -42.26 27.36 19.34
CA ARG A 9 -41.76 26.14 18.70
C ARG A 9 -41.67 26.45 17.20
N GLY A 10 -40.46 26.60 16.68
CA GLY A 10 -40.21 26.90 15.27
C GLY A 10 -40.93 25.87 14.39
N PRO A 11 -41.33 26.24 13.17
CA PRO A 11 -42.24 25.42 12.41
C PRO A 11 -41.47 24.20 11.90
N PHE A 12 -41.77 23.03 12.47
CA PHE A 12 -41.47 21.75 11.85
C PHE A 12 -42.29 21.67 10.56
N THR A 13 -41.78 22.27 9.49
CA THR A 13 -42.49 22.32 8.20
C THR A 13 -42.28 21.01 7.44
N PRO A 14 -43.29 20.52 6.70
CA PRO A 14 -43.11 19.40 5.79
C PRO A 14 -41.95 19.62 4.81
N ALA A 15 -41.67 20.87 4.41
CA ALA A 15 -40.55 21.22 3.55
C ALA A 15 -39.18 20.93 4.20
N LEU A 16 -38.99 21.29 5.47
CA LEU A 16 -37.76 20.96 6.21
C LEU A 16 -37.58 19.45 6.34
N LEU A 17 -38.67 18.71 6.59
CA LEU A 17 -38.65 17.25 6.67
C LEU A 17 -38.25 16.63 5.32
N ILE A 18 -38.88 17.07 4.22
CA ILE A 18 -38.57 16.58 2.87
C ILE A 18 -37.11 16.87 2.50
N ALA A 19 -36.62 18.09 2.73
CA ALA A 19 -35.24 18.46 2.44
C ALA A 19 -34.23 17.63 3.25
N SER A 20 -34.53 17.37 4.53
CA SER A 20 -33.70 16.52 5.40
C SER A 20 -33.66 15.08 4.91
N ILE A 21 -34.82 14.52 4.52
CA ILE A 21 -34.92 13.17 3.96
C ILE A 21 -34.15 13.08 2.64
N MET A 22 -34.33 14.03 1.73
CA MET A 22 -33.61 14.06 0.46
C MET A 22 -32.09 14.14 0.68
N THR A 23 -31.65 14.95 1.63
CA THR A 23 -30.21 15.05 1.99
C THR A 23 -29.70 13.70 2.52
N ALA A 24 -30.44 13.07 3.42
CA ALA A 24 -30.09 11.76 3.97
C ALA A 24 -29.99 10.69 2.87
N VAL A 25 -30.96 10.65 1.93
CA VAL A 25 -30.93 9.72 0.79
C VAL A 25 -29.71 9.97 -0.09
N ASN A 26 -29.41 11.23 -0.43
CA ASN A 26 -28.25 11.56 -1.27
C ASN A 26 -26.93 11.16 -0.60
N ILE A 27 -26.78 11.40 0.71
CA ILE A 27 -25.59 10.96 1.46
C ILE A 27 -25.50 9.44 1.50
N GLN A 28 -26.61 8.72 1.70
CA GLN A 28 -26.58 7.25 1.67
C GLN A 28 -26.20 6.70 0.29
N LEU A 29 -26.71 7.28 -0.79
CA LEU A 29 -26.32 6.91 -2.15
C LEU A 29 -24.84 7.19 -2.42
N LEU A 30 -24.30 8.31 -1.91
CA LEU A 30 -22.89 8.64 -2.00
C LEU A 30 -22.01 7.61 -1.25
N LEU A 31 -22.39 7.27 -0.02
CA LEU A 31 -21.71 6.25 0.78
C LEU A 31 -21.74 4.89 0.08
N LEU A 32 -22.91 4.49 -0.41
CA LEU A 32 -23.08 3.25 -1.17
C LEU A 32 -22.17 3.24 -2.41
N ALA A 33 -22.17 4.30 -3.21
CA ALA A 33 -21.34 4.39 -4.40
C ALA A 33 -19.84 4.30 -4.08
N GLY A 34 -19.37 5.00 -3.04
CA GLY A 34 -17.99 4.91 -2.60
C GLY A 34 -17.61 3.52 -2.10
N MET A 35 -18.47 2.88 -1.31
CA MET A 35 -18.22 1.51 -0.85
C MET A 35 -18.26 0.51 -2.01
N CYS A 36 -19.19 0.64 -2.96
CA CYS A 36 -19.19 -0.16 -4.19
C CYS A 36 -17.90 0.02 -4.99
N TYR A 37 -17.36 1.24 -5.07
CA TYR A 37 -16.06 1.49 -5.72
C TYR A 37 -14.93 0.78 -4.98
N LEU A 38 -14.83 0.95 -3.66
CA LEU A 38 -13.78 0.35 -2.83
C LEU A 38 -13.82 -1.19 -2.89
N TYR A 39 -14.98 -1.79 -2.66
CA TYR A 39 -15.16 -3.25 -2.74
C TYR A 39 -15.03 -3.77 -4.16
N GLY A 40 -15.40 -2.97 -5.16
CA GLY A 40 -15.20 -3.31 -6.57
C GLY A 40 -13.73 -3.51 -6.93
N THR A 41 -12.80 -2.80 -6.26
CA THR A 41 -11.35 -3.00 -6.47
C THR A 41 -10.87 -4.40 -6.06
N THR A 42 -11.54 -5.04 -5.11
CA THR A 42 -11.20 -6.37 -4.56
C THR A 42 -12.13 -7.48 -5.02
N PHE A 43 -13.23 -7.14 -5.68
CA PHE A 43 -14.19 -8.11 -6.16
C PHE A 43 -13.49 -9.16 -7.01
N HIS A 44 -13.65 -10.45 -6.73
CA HIS A 44 -12.99 -11.57 -7.45
C HIS A 44 -11.45 -11.49 -7.51
N GLN A 45 -10.80 -10.87 -6.53
CA GLN A 45 -9.35 -10.73 -6.50
C GLN A 45 -8.60 -12.07 -6.50
N ALA A 46 -9.15 -13.10 -5.84
CA ALA A 46 -8.55 -14.43 -5.80
C ALA A 46 -8.33 -15.06 -7.20
N TYR A 47 -9.19 -14.76 -8.17
CA TYR A 47 -9.04 -15.22 -9.55
C TYR A 47 -7.88 -14.54 -10.30
N ARG A 48 -7.30 -13.47 -9.72
CA ARG A 48 -6.21 -12.70 -10.29
C ARG A 48 -4.89 -12.87 -9.53
N TYR A 49 -4.84 -13.72 -8.52
CA TYR A 49 -3.58 -14.01 -7.82
C TYR A 49 -2.52 -14.63 -8.74
N SER A 50 -2.94 -15.30 -9.82
CA SER A 50 -2.04 -15.76 -10.88
C SER A 50 -1.30 -14.63 -11.61
N ASN A 51 -1.71 -13.37 -11.47
CA ASN A 51 -0.95 -12.22 -12.00
C ASN A 51 0.25 -11.83 -11.10
N LEU A 52 0.39 -12.47 -9.94
CA LEU A 52 1.56 -12.33 -9.08
C LEU A 52 2.58 -13.39 -9.50
N ASP A 53 3.71 -12.96 -10.04
CA ASP A 53 4.78 -13.86 -10.46
C ASP A 53 5.79 -14.12 -9.33
N ILE A 54 6.04 -15.40 -9.04
CA ILE A 54 7.09 -15.89 -8.15
C ILE A 54 8.18 -16.54 -8.99
N LEU A 55 9.44 -16.18 -8.75
CA LEU A 55 10.59 -16.73 -9.45
C LEU A 55 11.09 -18.00 -8.75
N ALA A 56 11.13 -19.15 -9.45
CA ALA A 56 11.70 -20.39 -8.94
C ALA A 56 13.07 -20.65 -9.59
N ILE A 57 14.11 -20.84 -8.80
CA ILE A 57 15.48 -21.04 -9.30
C ILE A 57 16.12 -22.27 -8.67
N ASN A 58 16.76 -23.07 -9.53
CA ASN A 58 17.56 -24.22 -9.13
C ASN A 58 19.06 -23.86 -9.21
N LEU A 59 19.69 -23.58 -8.06
CA LEU A 59 21.16 -23.44 -7.96
C LEU A 59 21.86 -24.75 -7.56
N ASP A 60 21.09 -25.77 -7.18
CA ASP A 60 21.56 -27.08 -6.76
C ASP A 60 21.99 -27.98 -7.92
N GLN A 61 21.29 -27.89 -9.06
CA GLN A 61 21.46 -28.76 -10.23
C GLN A 61 21.31 -30.27 -9.94
N GLY A 62 20.95 -30.66 -8.71
CA GLY A 62 20.66 -32.02 -8.28
C GLY A 62 19.15 -32.32 -8.20
N ASP A 63 18.81 -33.45 -7.60
CA ASP A 63 17.45 -33.99 -7.54
C ASP A 63 16.45 -33.09 -6.80
N ILE A 64 16.86 -32.43 -5.71
CA ILE A 64 16.04 -31.45 -4.97
C ILE A 64 15.73 -30.25 -5.88
N GLY A 65 16.74 -29.74 -6.58
CA GLY A 65 16.56 -28.67 -7.57
C GLY A 65 15.67 -29.07 -8.75
N GLY A 66 15.81 -30.31 -9.22
CA GLY A 66 14.96 -30.91 -10.24
C GLY A 66 13.50 -31.01 -9.78
N ALA A 67 13.28 -31.39 -8.51
CA ALA A 67 11.97 -31.44 -7.89
C ALA A 67 11.31 -30.06 -7.84
N LEU A 68 12.05 -28.97 -7.54
CA LEU A 68 11.50 -27.62 -7.59
C LEU A 68 11.04 -27.26 -9.00
N THR A 69 11.85 -27.60 -10.01
CA THR A 69 11.54 -27.32 -11.41
C THR A 69 10.27 -28.04 -11.85
N LEU A 70 10.14 -29.32 -11.48
CA LEU A 70 8.97 -30.14 -11.78
C LEU A 70 7.72 -29.66 -11.01
N ALA A 71 7.83 -29.40 -9.70
CA ALA A 71 6.76 -28.86 -8.89
C ALA A 71 6.27 -27.50 -9.44
N SER A 72 7.19 -26.61 -9.81
CA SER A 72 6.88 -25.31 -10.41
C SER A 72 6.09 -25.44 -11.72
N SER A 73 6.41 -26.43 -12.56
CA SER A 73 5.68 -26.67 -13.82
C SER A 73 4.23 -27.13 -13.60
N GLN A 74 3.95 -27.75 -12.45
CA GLN A 74 2.61 -28.18 -12.05
C GLN A 74 1.85 -27.05 -11.33
N PHE A 75 2.57 -26.01 -10.88
CA PHE A 75 2.10 -24.84 -10.15
C PHE A 75 1.65 -23.70 -11.08
N ASP A 76 0.78 -24.01 -12.05
CA ASP A 76 0.37 -23.06 -13.10
C ASP A 76 -0.86 -22.23 -12.70
N GLY A 77 -0.74 -21.40 -11.66
CA GLY A 77 -1.78 -20.46 -11.20
C GLY A 77 -3.11 -21.12 -10.79
N ARG A 78 -3.14 -22.45 -10.64
CA ARG A 78 -4.31 -23.23 -10.24
C ARG A 78 -4.66 -22.92 -8.78
N TYR A 79 -5.95 -22.98 -8.44
CA TYR A 79 -6.44 -22.80 -7.07
C TYR A 79 -6.18 -21.41 -6.44
N HIS A 80 -6.19 -20.34 -7.24
CA HIS A 80 -6.00 -18.97 -6.72
C HIS A 80 -4.62 -18.75 -6.10
N LEU A 81 -3.58 -19.30 -6.72
CA LEU A 81 -2.20 -19.14 -6.27
C LEU A 81 -1.41 -18.24 -7.23
N PRO A 82 -0.31 -17.62 -6.76
CA PRO A 82 0.67 -16.95 -7.62
C PRO A 82 1.19 -17.87 -8.74
N THR A 83 1.51 -17.28 -9.89
CA THR A 83 2.15 -18.01 -10.99
C THR A 83 3.62 -18.18 -10.70
N VAL A 84 4.16 -19.37 -10.94
CA VAL A 84 5.59 -19.65 -10.76
C VAL A 84 6.31 -19.57 -12.11
N LYS A 85 7.38 -18.77 -12.18
CA LYS A 85 8.24 -18.63 -13.35
C LYS A 85 9.58 -19.29 -13.05
N ILE A 86 9.98 -20.23 -13.90
CA ILE A 86 11.27 -20.91 -13.77
C ILE A 86 12.37 -20.00 -14.33
N GLY A 87 13.34 -19.65 -13.49
CA GLY A 87 14.53 -18.89 -13.87
C GLY A 87 15.72 -19.78 -14.19
N SER A 88 16.58 -19.33 -15.11
CA SER A 88 17.84 -20.00 -15.41
C SER A 88 18.94 -19.59 -14.43
N SER A 89 19.77 -20.53 -14.00
CA SER A 89 20.97 -20.25 -13.20
C SER A 89 22.04 -19.46 -13.97
N GLN A 90 21.92 -19.34 -15.30
CA GLN A 90 22.78 -18.47 -16.10
C GLN A 90 22.42 -16.98 -15.95
N ASP A 91 21.12 -16.69 -15.88
CA ASP A 91 20.62 -15.32 -15.71
C ASP A 91 20.69 -14.88 -14.25
N TYR A 92 20.62 -15.85 -13.33
CA TYR A 92 20.63 -15.66 -11.89
C TYR A 92 21.64 -16.60 -11.20
N PRO A 93 22.94 -16.30 -11.28
CA PRO A 93 24.00 -17.20 -10.78
C PRO A 93 24.11 -17.23 -9.25
N ASP A 94 23.65 -16.19 -8.56
CA ASP A 94 23.82 -16.01 -7.11
C ASP A 94 22.58 -15.38 -6.45
N LEU A 95 22.47 -15.49 -5.11
CA LEU A 95 21.35 -14.96 -4.36
C LEU A 95 21.20 -13.43 -4.46
N ASP A 96 22.28 -12.66 -4.67
CA ASP A 96 22.22 -11.21 -4.79
C ASP A 96 21.58 -10.78 -6.12
N SER A 97 21.87 -11.50 -7.21
CA SER A 97 21.23 -11.30 -8.51
C SER A 97 19.72 -11.55 -8.44
N ILE A 98 19.31 -12.59 -7.69
CA ILE A 98 17.92 -12.97 -7.45
C ILE A 98 17.24 -11.90 -6.58
N ARG A 99 17.88 -11.52 -5.47
CA ARG A 99 17.42 -10.46 -4.58
C ARG A 99 17.22 -9.15 -5.33
N SER A 100 18.14 -8.82 -6.25
CA SER A 100 18.05 -7.63 -7.09
C SER A 100 16.84 -7.65 -8.02
N SER A 101 16.47 -8.80 -8.59
CA SER A 101 15.26 -8.93 -9.43
C SER A 101 13.96 -8.69 -8.65
N VAL A 102 13.86 -9.27 -7.45
CA VAL A 102 12.74 -9.05 -6.52
C VAL A 102 12.73 -7.59 -6.05
N CYS A 103 13.90 -7.02 -5.78
CA CYS A 103 14.05 -5.61 -5.39
C CYS A 103 13.63 -4.64 -6.50
N ARG A 104 13.86 -4.94 -7.78
CA ARG A 104 13.35 -4.12 -8.90
C ARG A 104 11.84 -4.24 -9.10
N ALA A 105 11.17 -5.13 -8.36
CA ALA A 105 9.76 -5.47 -8.53
C ALA A 105 9.45 -6.19 -9.85
N ASP A 106 10.45 -6.85 -10.46
CA ASP A 106 10.26 -7.71 -11.63
C ASP A 106 9.45 -8.97 -11.24
N TYR A 107 9.66 -9.46 -10.02
CA TYR A 107 8.92 -10.55 -9.39
C TYR A 107 8.42 -10.14 -7.99
N TRP A 108 7.36 -10.78 -7.51
CA TRP A 108 6.82 -10.53 -6.17
C TRP A 108 7.60 -11.26 -5.08
N ALA A 109 8.10 -12.45 -5.39
CA ALA A 109 8.97 -13.24 -4.54
C ALA A 109 9.87 -14.13 -5.39
N ALA A 110 10.89 -14.73 -4.76
CA ALA A 110 11.68 -15.81 -5.32
C ALA A 110 11.77 -16.98 -4.35
N VAL A 111 11.86 -18.20 -4.87
CA VAL A 111 12.14 -19.44 -4.15
C VAL A 111 13.34 -20.11 -4.82
N VAL A 112 14.37 -20.38 -4.06
CA VAL A 112 15.67 -20.84 -4.54
C VAL A 112 16.02 -22.13 -3.82
N ILE A 113 16.39 -23.19 -4.55
CA ILE A 113 17.10 -24.31 -3.95
C ILE A 113 18.59 -23.98 -3.97
N ASN A 114 19.21 -23.96 -2.79
CA ASN A 114 20.61 -23.59 -2.60
C ASN A 114 21.56 -24.67 -3.14
N SER A 115 22.74 -24.26 -3.60
CA SER A 115 23.73 -25.19 -4.15
C SER A 115 24.16 -26.28 -3.14
N GLY A 116 24.30 -27.51 -3.63
CA GLY A 116 24.75 -28.67 -2.85
C GLY A 116 23.72 -29.19 -1.85
N SER A 117 22.45 -28.83 -1.98
CA SER A 117 21.37 -29.33 -1.13
C SER A 117 21.10 -30.82 -1.36
N SER A 118 21.12 -31.27 -2.63
CA SER A 118 20.99 -32.69 -2.95
C SER A 118 22.16 -33.51 -2.42
N ASP A 119 23.39 -33.02 -2.63
CA ASP A 119 24.60 -33.69 -2.14
C ASP A 119 24.60 -33.78 -0.61
N ARG A 120 24.19 -32.69 0.07
CA ARG A 120 23.99 -32.67 1.52
C ARG A 120 22.98 -33.73 1.97
N PHE A 121 21.83 -33.82 1.29
CA PHE A 121 20.82 -34.82 1.62
C PHE A 121 21.36 -36.26 1.46
N TYR A 122 21.92 -36.59 0.30
CA TYR A 122 22.38 -37.95 0.02
C TYR A 122 23.58 -38.36 0.88
N GLY A 123 24.46 -37.43 1.21
CA GLY A 123 25.60 -37.74 2.07
C GLY A 123 25.21 -37.99 3.54
N ILE A 124 24.06 -37.48 4.01
CA ILE A 124 23.48 -37.90 5.30
C ILE A 124 22.86 -39.28 5.19
N MET A 125 22.12 -39.55 4.10
CA MET A 125 21.44 -40.83 3.89
C MET A 125 22.43 -42.00 3.76
N ASN A 126 23.59 -41.78 3.13
CA ASN A 126 24.63 -42.80 2.98
C ASN A 126 25.65 -42.85 4.14
N GLY A 127 25.54 -41.94 5.12
CA GLY A 127 26.43 -41.85 6.29
C GLY A 127 27.82 -41.24 6.03
N SER A 128 28.01 -40.52 4.92
CA SER A 128 29.26 -39.82 4.59
C SER A 128 29.38 -38.43 5.22
N MET A 129 28.27 -37.82 5.67
CA MET A 129 28.26 -36.59 6.48
C MET A 129 27.59 -36.82 7.83
N SER A 130 27.95 -36.00 8.81
CA SER A 130 27.35 -36.06 10.14
C SER A 130 25.96 -35.44 10.14
N THR A 131 25.03 -36.03 10.89
CA THR A 131 23.68 -35.45 11.08
C THR A 131 23.68 -34.10 11.77
N ASP A 132 24.75 -33.75 12.48
CA ASP A 132 24.92 -32.44 13.11
C ASP A 132 25.25 -31.33 12.08
N GLU A 133 25.62 -31.71 10.86
CA GLU A 133 26.00 -30.79 9.77
C GLU A 133 24.84 -30.51 8.80
N TYR A 134 23.70 -31.20 8.94
CA TYR A 134 22.54 -31.04 8.06
C TYR A 134 21.51 -30.10 8.67
N ASP A 135 21.37 -28.93 8.06
CA ASP A 135 20.27 -28.01 8.31
C ASP A 135 19.27 -28.06 7.13
N PRO A 136 18.07 -28.66 7.31
CA PRO A 136 17.04 -28.64 6.28
C PRO A 136 16.65 -27.22 5.86
N ALA A 137 16.77 -26.23 6.77
CA ALA A 137 16.43 -24.84 6.50
C ALA A 137 17.44 -24.18 5.54
N ALA A 138 18.64 -24.76 5.40
CA ALA A 138 19.63 -24.32 4.42
C ALA A 138 19.36 -24.85 3.00
N ALA A 139 18.39 -25.77 2.82
CA ALA A 139 18.10 -26.37 1.51
C ALA A 139 17.42 -25.38 0.56
N ALA A 140 16.46 -24.60 1.07
CA ALA A 140 15.74 -23.61 0.28
C ALA A 140 15.80 -22.21 0.91
N THR A 141 15.78 -21.19 0.07
CA THR A 141 15.69 -19.80 0.50
C THR A 141 14.60 -19.09 -0.29
N PHE A 142 13.76 -18.33 0.40
CA PHE A 142 12.76 -17.49 -0.25
C PHE A 142 12.99 -16.01 0.04
N ILE A 143 12.81 -15.18 -0.98
CA ILE A 143 13.09 -13.75 -0.95
C ILE A 143 11.83 -13.00 -1.33
N TYR A 144 11.41 -12.03 -0.52
CA TYR A 144 10.37 -11.06 -0.91
C TYR A 144 10.54 -9.74 -0.15
N ASN A 145 9.94 -8.67 -0.68
CA ASN A 145 9.95 -7.36 -0.04
C ASN A 145 8.77 -7.22 0.94
N GLN A 146 9.05 -7.33 2.23
CA GLN A 146 8.01 -7.30 3.27
C GLN A 146 7.43 -5.88 3.46
N ALA A 147 8.10 -4.84 2.98
CA ALA A 147 7.54 -3.49 2.93
C ALA A 147 6.52 -3.29 1.79
N ARG A 148 6.54 -4.14 0.75
CA ARG A 148 5.63 -4.06 -0.41
C ARG A 148 4.30 -4.75 -0.10
N HIS A 149 3.22 -3.97 0.08
CA HIS A 149 1.86 -4.47 0.34
C HIS A 149 1.79 -5.61 1.37
N PRO A 150 1.99 -5.34 2.68
CA PRO A 150 2.09 -6.37 3.70
C PRO A 150 0.93 -7.37 3.72
N ASN A 151 -0.30 -6.90 3.53
CA ASN A 151 -1.48 -7.76 3.54
C ASN A 151 -1.45 -8.83 2.42
N ILE A 152 -0.94 -8.51 1.23
CA ILE A 152 -0.81 -9.47 0.13
C ILE A 152 0.34 -10.43 0.35
N ALA A 153 1.44 -9.93 0.91
CA ALA A 153 2.55 -10.79 1.29
C ALA A 153 2.11 -11.87 2.29
N ASP A 154 1.37 -11.48 3.33
CA ASP A 154 0.93 -12.40 4.39
C ASP A 154 -0.19 -13.35 3.93
N SER A 155 -1.17 -12.85 3.17
CA SER A 155 -2.37 -13.64 2.82
C SER A 155 -2.25 -14.44 1.53
N VAL A 156 -1.28 -14.12 0.65
CA VAL A 156 -1.16 -14.75 -0.67
C VAL A 156 0.25 -15.27 -0.92
N LEU A 157 1.27 -14.41 -0.81
CA LEU A 157 2.64 -14.81 -1.18
C LEU A 157 3.21 -15.87 -0.24
N LEU A 158 3.17 -15.66 1.07
CA LEU A 158 3.69 -16.62 2.05
C LEU A 158 2.98 -17.99 1.97
N PRO A 159 1.63 -18.07 1.94
CA PRO A 159 0.93 -19.32 1.70
C PRO A 159 1.31 -19.98 0.36
N GLY A 160 1.46 -19.19 -0.71
CA GLY A 160 1.87 -19.67 -2.03
C GLY A 160 3.29 -20.26 -2.03
N ILE A 161 4.25 -19.58 -1.41
CA ILE A 161 5.63 -20.04 -1.23
C ILE A 161 5.64 -21.36 -0.44
N ASN A 162 4.93 -21.41 0.70
CA ASN A 162 4.86 -22.61 1.52
C ASN A 162 4.24 -23.79 0.77
N ALA A 163 3.21 -23.54 -0.04
CA ALA A 163 2.61 -24.56 -0.88
C ALA A 163 3.55 -25.06 -1.98
N LEU A 164 4.35 -24.17 -2.60
CA LEU A 164 5.38 -24.55 -3.58
C LEU A 164 6.51 -25.37 -2.94
N VAL A 165 7.01 -24.96 -1.78
CA VAL A 165 8.03 -25.71 -1.03
C VAL A 165 7.50 -27.09 -0.65
N LYS A 166 6.26 -27.17 -0.15
CA LYS A 166 5.62 -28.45 0.16
C LYS A 166 5.48 -29.35 -1.07
N ALA A 167 5.01 -28.82 -2.20
CA ALA A 167 4.91 -29.57 -3.45
C ALA A 167 6.28 -30.05 -3.95
N THR A 168 7.32 -29.22 -3.75
CA THR A 168 8.71 -29.59 -4.06
C THR A 168 9.17 -30.78 -3.21
N THR A 169 8.88 -30.76 -1.91
CA THR A 169 9.17 -31.87 -0.99
C THR A 169 8.44 -33.15 -1.38
N GLU A 170 7.16 -33.05 -1.76
CA GLU A 170 6.36 -34.19 -2.23
C GLU A 170 6.97 -34.80 -3.49
N VAL A 171 7.24 -33.99 -4.52
CA VAL A 171 7.87 -34.42 -5.77
C VAL A 171 9.25 -35.04 -5.53
N PHE A 172 10.06 -34.45 -4.65
CA PHE A 172 11.37 -35.00 -4.30
C PHE A 172 11.26 -36.37 -3.61
N SER A 173 10.34 -36.50 -2.65
CA SER A 173 10.13 -37.74 -1.89
C SER A 173 9.63 -38.90 -2.77
N GLU A 174 8.93 -38.58 -3.86
CA GLU A 174 8.47 -39.55 -4.87
C GLU A 174 9.54 -39.93 -5.89
N SER A 175 10.68 -39.23 -5.91
CA SER A 175 11.77 -39.52 -6.86
C SER A 175 12.41 -40.89 -6.57
N SER A 176 12.80 -41.59 -7.64
CA SER A 176 13.47 -42.91 -7.52
C SER A 176 14.75 -42.84 -6.69
N ASN A 177 15.47 -41.73 -6.76
CA ASN A 177 16.73 -41.54 -6.05
C ASN A 177 16.50 -41.32 -4.55
N ALA A 178 15.49 -40.53 -4.15
CA ALA A 178 15.10 -40.39 -2.75
C ALA A 178 14.61 -41.72 -2.14
N GLN A 179 13.78 -42.47 -2.87
CA GLN A 179 13.31 -43.79 -2.42
C GLN A 179 14.46 -44.79 -2.31
N SER A 180 15.40 -44.78 -3.26
CA SER A 180 16.59 -45.64 -3.22
C SER A 180 17.49 -45.29 -2.04
N ALA A 181 17.63 -44.01 -1.71
CA ALA A 181 18.39 -43.57 -0.54
C ALA A 181 17.78 -44.10 0.78
N LEU A 182 16.45 -44.18 0.88
CA LEU A 182 15.77 -44.81 2.01
C LEU A 182 16.04 -46.32 2.08
N MET A 183 15.93 -47.02 0.95
CA MET A 183 16.14 -48.48 0.89
C MET A 183 17.58 -48.87 1.22
N ASN A 184 18.54 -48.01 0.89
CA ASN A 184 19.97 -48.23 1.11
C ASN A 184 20.47 -47.64 2.43
N LEU A 185 19.58 -47.19 3.33
CA LEU A 185 19.97 -46.71 4.65
C LEU A 185 20.75 -47.79 5.39
N ASN A 186 21.92 -47.42 5.92
CA ASN A 186 22.71 -48.31 6.77
C ASN A 186 21.99 -48.52 8.11
N THR A 187 21.18 -49.58 8.19
CA THR A 187 20.37 -49.96 9.35
C THR A 187 21.17 -50.22 10.63
N SER A 188 22.49 -50.37 10.52
CA SER A 188 23.38 -50.61 11.67
C SER A 188 23.62 -49.35 12.52
N ASN A 189 23.49 -48.15 11.94
CA ASN A 189 23.77 -46.86 12.59
C ASN A 189 22.71 -45.80 12.26
N VAL A 190 21.43 -46.17 12.11
CA VAL A 190 20.38 -45.18 11.82
C VAL A 190 20.15 -44.33 13.07
N LEU A 191 20.62 -43.10 13.02
CA LEU A 191 20.37 -42.10 14.05
C LEU A 191 19.00 -41.47 13.80
N LEU A 192 18.25 -41.17 14.86
CA LEU A 192 16.97 -40.46 14.80
C LEU A 192 17.01 -39.18 13.91
N PRO A 193 18.09 -38.38 13.90
CA PRO A 193 18.25 -37.26 12.97
C PRO A 193 18.21 -37.63 11.47
N THR A 194 18.76 -38.78 11.05
CA THR A 194 18.71 -39.23 9.64
C THR A 194 17.28 -39.48 9.18
N ILE A 195 16.45 -40.08 10.05
CA ILE A 195 15.01 -40.27 9.79
C ILE A 195 14.30 -38.92 9.69
N LYS A 196 14.64 -37.96 10.56
CA LYS A 196 14.06 -36.61 10.50
C LYS A 196 14.43 -35.88 9.20
N THR A 197 15.68 -35.97 8.76
CA THR A 197 16.13 -35.43 7.47
C THR A 197 15.37 -36.05 6.30
N TYR A 198 15.10 -37.36 6.33
CA TYR A 198 14.28 -37.98 5.29
C TYR A 198 12.82 -37.50 5.29
N LEU A 199 12.22 -37.34 6.48
CA LEU A 199 10.83 -36.91 6.61
C LEU A 199 10.62 -35.43 6.31
N ASN A 200 11.64 -34.60 6.51
CA ASN A 200 11.63 -33.18 6.20
C ASN A 200 12.94 -32.78 5.49
N PRO A 201 13.09 -33.15 4.20
CA PRO A 201 14.33 -32.93 3.48
C PRO A 201 14.53 -31.47 3.10
N ILE A 202 13.46 -30.70 2.96
CA ILE A 202 13.48 -29.33 2.46
C ILE A 202 12.70 -28.44 3.42
N GLU A 203 13.39 -27.50 4.04
CA GLU A 203 12.79 -26.37 4.73
C GLU A 203 13.31 -25.08 4.08
N ALA A 204 12.47 -24.04 4.09
CA ALA A 204 12.79 -22.81 3.40
C ALA A 204 13.07 -21.69 4.41
N THR A 205 14.26 -21.09 4.31
CA THR A 205 14.66 -19.94 5.12
C THR A 205 14.29 -18.63 4.43
N ALA A 206 13.83 -17.66 5.23
CA ALA A 206 13.47 -16.34 4.75
C ALA A 206 14.71 -15.43 4.59
N ASP A 207 14.94 -14.91 3.39
CA ASP A 207 15.85 -13.78 3.15
C ASP A 207 15.04 -12.53 2.77
N LEU A 208 14.53 -11.86 3.79
CA LEU A 208 13.56 -10.77 3.64
C LEU A 208 14.23 -9.46 3.23
N ILE A 209 13.65 -8.80 2.22
CA ILE A 209 13.98 -7.41 1.90
C ILE A 209 13.13 -6.50 2.81
N GLN A 210 13.82 -5.66 3.59
CA GLN A 210 13.25 -4.74 4.58
C GLN A 210 12.21 -5.43 5.49
N PRO A 211 12.65 -6.25 6.48
CA PRO A 211 11.75 -6.86 7.46
C PRO A 211 10.90 -5.79 8.13
N THR A 212 9.57 -5.91 8.02
CA THR A 212 8.59 -4.91 8.44
C THR A 212 7.55 -5.60 9.31
N LEU A 213 7.88 -5.94 10.54
CA LEU A 213 7.10 -6.85 11.40
C LEU A 213 6.05 -6.14 12.27
N GLN A 214 6.10 -4.81 12.35
CA GLN A 214 5.22 -4.04 13.20
C GLN A 214 3.74 -4.17 12.76
N PRO A 215 2.78 -4.39 13.69
CA PRO A 215 1.36 -4.52 13.34
C PRO A 215 0.78 -3.27 12.65
N SER A 216 1.34 -2.10 12.94
CA SER A 216 0.94 -0.81 12.37
C SER A 216 1.15 -0.73 10.84
N ARG A 217 1.91 -1.65 10.24
CA ARG A 217 2.15 -1.73 8.79
C ARG A 217 0.86 -1.83 7.97
N SER A 218 -0.20 -2.41 8.54
CA SER A 218 -1.53 -2.54 7.92
C SER A 218 -2.21 -1.18 7.67
N PHE A 219 -1.81 -0.13 8.40
CA PHE A 219 -2.36 1.22 8.24
C PHE A 219 -1.65 2.04 7.16
N TYR A 220 -0.45 1.63 6.75
CA TYR A 220 0.44 2.47 5.92
C TYR A 220 -0.13 2.75 4.53
N ASN A 221 -0.86 1.80 3.94
CA ASN A 221 -1.51 1.94 2.64
C ASN A 221 -3.03 2.10 2.71
N THR A 222 -3.58 2.21 3.92
CA THR A 222 -5.02 2.36 4.17
C THR A 222 -5.29 3.70 4.86
N VAL A 223 -5.36 3.72 6.18
CA VAL A 223 -5.67 4.90 7.00
C VAL A 223 -4.68 6.03 6.71
N ASN A 224 -3.39 5.72 6.52
CA ASN A 224 -2.38 6.74 6.22
C ASN A 224 -2.54 7.40 4.84
N MET A 225 -3.41 6.87 3.98
CA MET A 225 -3.78 7.48 2.70
C MET A 225 -5.11 8.26 2.78
N VAL A 226 -5.90 8.04 3.84
CA VAL A 226 -7.15 8.75 4.14
C VAL A 226 -6.90 10.03 4.93
N ILE A 227 -5.99 9.98 5.91
CA ILE A 227 -5.71 11.11 6.80
C ILE A 227 -5.25 12.38 6.05
N PRO A 228 -4.38 12.32 5.02
CA PRO A 228 -3.94 13.52 4.32
C PRO A 228 -5.07 14.37 3.73
N PRO A 229 -5.94 13.87 2.82
CA PRO A 229 -7.07 14.65 2.32
C PRO A 229 -8.03 15.11 3.42
N LEU A 230 -8.27 14.28 4.45
CA LEU A 230 -9.19 14.61 5.53
C LEU A 230 -8.68 15.78 6.40
N ALA A 231 -7.40 15.76 6.77
CA ALA A 231 -6.77 16.83 7.55
C ALA A 231 -6.81 18.16 6.78
N GLN A 232 -6.48 18.13 5.48
CA GLN A 232 -6.53 19.35 4.65
C GLN A 232 -7.95 19.89 4.51
N PHE A 233 -8.95 19.02 4.34
CA PHE A 233 -10.34 19.43 4.26
C PHE A 233 -10.81 20.15 5.54
N PHE A 234 -10.54 19.58 6.72
CA PHE A 234 -10.95 20.21 7.98
C PHE A 234 -10.27 21.56 8.22
N PHE A 235 -8.98 21.67 7.90
CA PHE A 235 -8.29 22.94 8.05
C PHE A 235 -8.81 24.00 7.08
N ILE A 236 -9.10 23.64 5.82
CA ILE A 236 -9.71 24.55 4.84
C ILE A 236 -11.11 24.98 5.27
N LEU A 237 -11.92 24.07 5.81
CA LEU A 237 -13.25 24.39 6.33
C LEU A 237 -13.14 25.45 7.45
N ALA A 238 -12.25 25.25 8.41
CA ALA A 238 -12.00 26.21 9.49
C ALA A 238 -11.48 27.55 8.95
N LEU A 239 -10.50 27.53 8.06
CA LEU A 239 -9.90 28.73 7.48
C LEU A 239 -10.93 29.54 6.68
N ASN A 240 -11.82 28.86 5.95
CA ASN A 240 -12.92 29.51 5.23
C ASN A 240 -13.93 30.14 6.19
N GLY A 241 -14.30 29.44 7.27
CA GLY A 241 -15.17 29.99 8.32
C GLY A 241 -14.60 31.27 8.95
N ILE A 242 -13.29 31.27 9.26
CA ILE A 242 -12.59 32.44 9.80
C ILE A 242 -12.55 33.58 8.77
N SER A 243 -12.16 33.27 7.53
CA SER A 243 -12.04 34.27 6.46
C SER A 243 -13.37 34.96 6.14
N MET A 244 -14.49 34.22 6.19
CA MET A 244 -15.83 34.79 6.03
C MET A 244 -16.21 35.71 7.20
N LYS A 245 -16.00 35.27 8.45
CA LYS A 245 -16.33 36.09 9.63
C LYS A 245 -15.52 37.38 9.70
N MET A 246 -14.27 37.34 9.25
CA MET A 246 -13.38 38.50 9.22
C MET A 246 -13.56 39.38 7.97
N ASN A 247 -14.50 39.05 7.08
CA ASN A 247 -14.66 39.72 5.77
C ASN A 247 -13.34 39.79 4.99
N PHE A 248 -12.48 38.79 5.13
CA PHE A 248 -11.12 38.82 4.59
C PHE A 248 -11.13 38.85 3.05
N PHE A 249 -12.10 38.19 2.42
CA PHE A 249 -12.21 38.12 0.96
C PHE A 249 -12.71 39.41 0.30
N SER A 250 -13.41 40.28 1.04
CA SER A 250 -13.94 41.56 0.54
C SER A 250 -13.09 42.76 0.95
N SER A 251 -12.36 42.66 2.07
CA SER A 251 -11.53 43.75 2.60
C SER A 251 -10.08 43.73 2.10
N ALA A 252 -9.50 42.55 1.85
CA ALA A 252 -8.13 42.42 1.39
C ALA A 252 -8.03 42.33 -0.13
N SER A 253 -6.89 42.73 -0.69
CA SER A 253 -6.60 42.52 -2.10
C SER A 253 -6.46 41.04 -2.42
N VAL A 254 -6.74 40.66 -3.67
CA VAL A 254 -6.60 39.28 -4.15
C VAL A 254 -5.20 38.72 -3.87
N PHE A 255 -4.16 39.55 -3.99
CA PHE A 255 -2.79 39.12 -3.75
C PHE A 255 -2.54 38.84 -2.26
N GLU A 256 -3.03 39.69 -1.35
CA GLU A 256 -2.91 39.47 0.10
C GLU A 256 -3.63 38.18 0.53
N VAL A 257 -4.84 37.95 0.01
CA VAL A 257 -5.57 36.70 0.28
C VAL A 257 -4.80 35.51 -0.24
N TRP A 258 -4.31 35.57 -1.48
CA TRP A 258 -3.54 34.47 -2.06
C TRP A 258 -2.24 34.21 -1.29
N ALA A 259 -1.46 35.25 -0.99
CA ALA A 259 -0.20 35.13 -0.28
C ALA A 259 -0.40 34.56 1.13
N PHE A 260 -1.40 35.05 1.87
CA PHE A 260 -1.75 34.51 3.19
C PHE A 260 -2.10 33.02 3.11
N ARG A 261 -3.01 32.65 2.20
CA ARG A 261 -3.48 31.26 2.05
C ARG A 261 -2.40 30.32 1.53
N PHE A 262 -1.52 30.81 0.64
CA PHE A 262 -0.35 30.09 0.19
C PHE A 262 0.60 29.81 1.35
N CYS A 263 1.01 30.83 2.10
CA CYS A 263 1.95 30.71 3.21
C CYS A 263 1.42 29.79 4.33
N ILE A 264 0.19 30.01 4.78
CA ILE A 264 -0.41 29.17 5.83
C ILE A 264 -0.59 27.72 5.36
N GLY A 265 -0.96 27.52 4.08
CA GLY A 265 -1.05 26.19 3.49
C GLY A 265 0.28 25.46 3.48
N LYS A 266 1.37 26.12 3.07
CA LYS A 266 2.72 25.53 3.10
C LYS A 266 3.18 25.16 4.50
N ILE A 267 2.97 26.05 5.47
CA ILE A 267 3.35 25.79 6.87
C ILE A 267 2.53 24.64 7.44
N TYR A 268 1.21 24.67 7.26
CA TYR A 268 0.31 23.65 7.78
C TYR A 268 0.61 22.27 7.18
N THR A 269 0.82 22.19 5.87
CA THR A 269 1.11 20.92 5.18
C THR A 269 2.48 20.36 5.57
N LEU A 270 3.48 21.22 5.78
CA LEU A 270 4.82 20.82 6.20
C LEU A 270 4.81 20.23 7.62
N ILE A 271 4.12 20.90 8.54
CA ILE A 271 3.92 20.42 9.92
C ILE A 271 3.07 19.14 9.91
N SER A 272 2.00 19.08 9.10
CA SER A 272 1.14 17.89 9.01
C SER A 272 1.92 16.67 8.49
N GLY A 273 2.77 16.86 7.49
CA GLY A 273 3.66 15.81 7.00
C GLY A 273 4.70 15.39 8.05
N LEU A 274 5.19 16.34 8.86
CA LEU A 274 6.10 16.05 9.97
C LEU A 274 5.40 15.21 11.04
N CYS A 275 4.20 15.60 11.47
CA CYS A 275 3.40 14.84 12.44
C CYS A 275 3.15 13.41 11.93
N MET A 276 2.84 13.26 10.64
CA MET A 276 2.56 11.96 10.04
C MET A 276 3.77 11.04 10.03
N SER A 277 4.90 11.53 9.53
CA SER A 277 6.16 10.78 9.56
C SER A 277 6.64 10.54 11.00
N ALA A 278 6.44 11.48 11.92
CA ALA A 278 6.85 11.37 13.31
C ALA A 278 6.10 10.27 14.06
N PHE A 279 4.77 10.13 13.89
CA PHE A 279 4.07 9.03 14.56
C PHE A 279 4.45 7.67 13.97
N ILE A 280 4.65 7.56 12.65
CA ILE A 280 5.13 6.31 12.03
C ILE A 280 6.50 5.94 12.61
N TYR A 281 7.38 6.93 12.76
CA TYR A 281 8.72 6.75 13.30
C TYR A 281 8.73 6.46 14.81
N ALA A 282 7.81 7.05 15.58
CA ALA A 282 7.66 6.81 17.02
C ALA A 282 7.11 5.41 17.32
N PHE A 283 6.17 4.93 16.49
CA PHE A 283 5.55 3.61 16.61
C PHE A 283 6.17 2.58 15.64
N ARG A 284 7.45 2.73 15.31
CA ARG A 284 8.16 1.83 14.40
C ARG A 284 8.56 0.50 15.03
N ASP A 285 8.48 0.39 16.36
CA ASP A 285 8.92 -0.80 17.11
C ASP A 285 10.36 -1.20 16.74
N SER A 286 10.61 -2.47 16.39
CA SER A 286 11.89 -3.00 15.94
C SER A 286 12.21 -2.72 14.47
N TRP A 287 11.41 -1.91 13.76
CA TRP A 287 11.61 -1.64 12.35
C TRP A 287 12.88 -0.82 12.11
N ALA A 288 13.83 -1.44 11.40
CA ALA A 288 15.16 -0.90 11.12
C ALA A 288 15.12 0.20 10.04
N ILE A 289 14.56 1.37 10.38
CA ILE A 289 14.57 2.56 9.54
C ILE A 289 15.40 3.68 10.17
N GLY A 290 16.34 4.23 9.41
CA GLY A 290 17.23 5.30 9.85
C GLY A 290 16.64 6.71 9.69
N GLY A 291 17.35 7.72 10.22
CA GLY A 291 16.93 9.12 10.12
C GLY A 291 16.83 9.66 8.68
N ALA A 292 17.66 9.16 7.76
CA ALA A 292 17.57 9.53 6.35
C ALA A 292 16.25 9.06 5.69
N VAL A 293 15.79 7.86 6.05
CA VAL A 293 14.50 7.31 5.59
C VAL A 293 13.36 8.16 6.15
N PHE A 294 13.44 8.53 7.44
CA PHE A 294 12.49 9.44 8.07
C PHE A 294 12.37 10.79 7.32
N CYS A 295 13.49 11.46 7.05
CA CYS A 295 13.46 12.75 6.34
C CYS A 295 12.88 12.64 4.92
N LYS A 296 13.20 11.56 4.19
CA LYS A 296 12.62 11.30 2.86
C LYS A 296 11.12 11.03 2.95
N SER A 297 10.67 10.22 3.91
CA SER A 297 9.24 9.98 4.15
C SER A 297 8.51 11.27 4.55
N TRP A 298 9.12 12.13 5.37
CA TRP A 298 8.56 13.43 5.73
C TRP A 298 8.33 14.30 4.49
N MET A 299 9.35 14.50 3.65
CA MET A 299 9.21 15.32 2.44
C MET A 299 8.17 14.75 1.47
N LEU A 300 8.05 13.43 1.37
CA LEU A 300 7.04 12.80 0.54
C LEU A 300 5.61 12.95 1.11
N TYR A 301 5.43 12.80 2.42
CA TYR A 301 4.14 13.11 3.06
C TYR A 301 3.80 14.60 2.98
N TRP A 302 4.77 15.49 3.09
CA TRP A 302 4.56 16.92 2.86
C TRP A 302 4.04 17.17 1.44
N LEU A 303 4.66 16.56 0.42
CA LEU A 303 4.19 16.66 -0.97
C LEU A 303 2.74 16.16 -1.11
N LEU A 304 2.39 15.03 -0.49
CA LEU A 304 1.01 14.52 -0.49
C LEU A 304 0.03 15.50 0.19
N MET A 305 0.41 16.04 1.34
CA MET A 305 -0.40 17.01 2.08
C MET A 305 -0.60 18.28 1.25
N ASP A 306 0.46 18.76 0.59
CA ASP A 306 0.43 19.96 -0.24
C ASP A 306 -0.43 19.78 -1.50
N ILE A 307 -0.34 18.63 -2.17
CA ILE A 307 -1.25 18.30 -3.28
C ILE A 307 -2.70 18.31 -2.81
N ASN A 308 -3.02 17.64 -1.70
CA ASN A 308 -4.37 17.61 -1.18
C ASN A 308 -4.86 18.99 -0.73
N TRP A 309 -3.99 19.81 -0.16
CA TRP A 309 -4.28 21.20 0.18
C TRP A 309 -4.69 21.97 -1.08
N GLN A 310 -3.92 21.89 -2.16
CA GLN A 310 -4.19 22.63 -3.39
C GLN A 310 -5.49 22.17 -4.07
N VAL A 311 -5.77 20.87 -4.10
CA VAL A 311 -7.02 20.31 -4.63
C VAL A 311 -8.22 20.83 -3.85
N MET A 312 -8.16 20.74 -2.52
CA MET A 312 -9.26 21.19 -1.66
C MET A 312 -9.42 22.71 -1.71
N GLU A 313 -8.32 23.47 -1.73
CA GLU A 313 -8.34 24.93 -1.78
C GLU A 313 -8.91 25.44 -3.11
N THR A 314 -8.55 24.76 -4.20
CA THR A 314 -9.07 25.08 -5.53
C THR A 314 -10.57 24.84 -5.60
N LEU A 315 -11.07 23.72 -5.08
CA LEU A 315 -12.43 23.27 -5.35
C LEU A 315 -13.44 23.74 -4.30
N ILE A 316 -13.16 23.52 -3.01
CA ILE A 316 -14.11 23.75 -1.93
C ILE A 316 -14.35 25.24 -1.77
N ALA A 317 -15.60 25.68 -1.64
CA ALA A 317 -16.00 27.08 -1.50
C ALA A 317 -15.53 28.03 -2.63
N CYS A 318 -15.02 27.49 -3.74
CA CYS A 318 -14.71 28.24 -4.97
C CYS A 318 -15.63 27.75 -6.09
N TYR A 319 -15.47 26.48 -6.48
CA TYR A 319 -16.28 25.86 -7.55
C TYR A 319 -17.36 24.94 -6.97
N ILE A 320 -17.13 24.39 -5.78
CA ILE A 320 -18.07 23.55 -5.07
C ILE A 320 -18.56 24.32 -3.84
N PRO A 321 -19.85 24.70 -3.76
CA PRO A 321 -20.40 25.33 -2.56
C PRO A 321 -20.16 24.48 -1.31
N MET A 322 -19.97 25.13 -0.16
CA MET A 322 -19.57 24.44 1.07
C MET A 322 -20.51 23.29 1.44
N GLN A 323 -21.83 23.48 1.28
CA GLN A 323 -22.83 22.43 1.56
C GLN A 323 -22.70 21.16 0.70
N PHE A 324 -22.08 21.26 -0.48
CA PHE A 324 -21.87 20.12 -1.38
C PHE A 324 -20.47 19.53 -1.30
N SER A 325 -19.61 20.03 -0.41
CA SER A 325 -18.26 19.50 -0.19
C SER A 325 -18.21 17.98 0.08
N PRO A 326 -19.18 17.34 0.79
CA PRO A 326 -19.14 15.89 0.99
C PRO A 326 -19.14 15.09 -0.31
N PHE A 327 -19.86 15.56 -1.34
CA PHE A 327 -19.99 14.88 -2.64
C PHE A 327 -18.70 14.89 -3.46
N PHE A 328 -17.71 15.69 -3.07
CA PHE A 328 -16.37 15.66 -3.65
C PHE A 328 -15.35 15.01 -2.72
N VAL A 329 -15.32 15.44 -1.47
CA VAL A 329 -14.30 15.01 -0.49
C VAL A 329 -14.39 13.51 -0.25
N PHE A 330 -15.60 12.96 -0.11
CA PHE A 330 -15.75 11.53 0.15
C PHE A 330 -15.30 10.68 -1.06
N PRO A 331 -15.76 10.89 -2.31
CA PRO A 331 -15.21 10.17 -3.46
C PRO A 331 -13.71 10.38 -3.66
N TRP A 332 -13.19 11.59 -3.43
CA TRP A 332 -11.77 11.87 -3.52
C TRP A 332 -10.95 11.02 -2.55
N ILE A 333 -11.38 10.94 -1.28
CA ILE A 333 -10.75 10.10 -0.26
C ILE A 333 -10.83 8.62 -0.65
N ILE A 334 -12.02 8.14 -1.00
CA ILE A 334 -12.27 6.73 -1.28
C ILE A 334 -11.48 6.24 -2.49
N THR A 335 -11.45 7.01 -3.57
CA THR A 335 -10.67 6.65 -4.77
C THR A 335 -9.17 6.65 -4.48
N ASN A 336 -8.66 7.61 -3.70
CA ASN A 336 -7.25 7.66 -3.31
C ASN A 336 -6.84 6.49 -2.43
N VAL A 337 -7.61 6.13 -1.40
CA VAL A 337 -7.27 4.96 -0.56
C VAL A 337 -7.43 3.66 -1.35
N ALA A 338 -8.46 3.53 -2.19
CA ALA A 338 -8.66 2.36 -3.03
C ALA A 338 -7.47 2.09 -3.96
N SER A 339 -6.77 3.13 -4.41
CA SER A 339 -5.56 3.02 -5.25
C SER A 339 -4.32 2.47 -4.55
N THR A 340 -4.33 2.34 -3.22
CA THR A 340 -3.18 1.90 -2.42
C THR A 340 -3.43 0.61 -1.64
N VAL A 341 -4.68 0.24 -1.37
CA VAL A 341 -4.99 -0.93 -0.52
C VAL A 341 -4.42 -2.22 -1.12
N PHE A 342 -4.53 -2.37 -2.44
CA PHE A 342 -4.09 -3.57 -3.15
C PHE A 342 -3.15 -3.25 -4.30
N PRO A 343 -2.31 -4.21 -4.71
CA PRO A 343 -1.52 -4.07 -5.92
C PRO A 343 -2.39 -4.07 -7.17
N TYR A 344 -1.94 -3.40 -8.21
CA TYR A 344 -2.70 -3.24 -9.45
C TYR A 344 -2.79 -4.52 -10.27
N GLU A 345 -1.84 -5.42 -10.12
CA GLU A 345 -1.78 -6.74 -10.78
C GLU A 345 -3.02 -7.58 -10.43
N VAL A 346 -3.53 -7.42 -9.22
CA VAL A 346 -4.70 -8.15 -8.70
C VAL A 346 -5.99 -7.34 -8.76
N MET A 347 -5.96 -6.09 -9.26
CA MET A 347 -7.14 -5.25 -9.45
C MET A 347 -7.79 -5.45 -10.83
N PRO A 348 -9.11 -5.26 -10.98
CA PRO A 348 -9.75 -5.22 -12.29
C PRO A 348 -9.25 -4.00 -13.08
N ALA A 349 -9.18 -4.13 -14.40
CA ALA A 349 -8.59 -3.10 -15.28
C ALA A 349 -9.21 -1.70 -15.11
N TRP A 350 -10.53 -1.61 -14.92
CA TRP A 350 -11.23 -0.36 -14.68
C TRP A 350 -10.66 0.45 -13.50
N TYR A 351 -10.29 -0.23 -12.40
CA TYR A 351 -9.83 0.44 -11.18
C TYR A 351 -8.35 0.84 -11.24
N LYS A 352 -7.62 0.45 -12.29
CA LYS A 352 -6.25 0.91 -12.55
C LYS A 352 -6.17 2.40 -12.87
N ILE A 353 -7.30 3.09 -13.04
CA ILE A 353 -7.35 4.57 -13.06
C ILE A 353 -6.69 5.19 -11.81
N GLY A 354 -6.61 4.43 -10.72
CA GLY A 354 -5.88 4.80 -9.50
C GLY A 354 -4.40 5.19 -9.73
N TYR A 355 -3.75 4.74 -10.81
CA TYR A 355 -2.39 5.16 -11.15
C TYR A 355 -2.25 6.67 -11.32
N ALA A 356 -3.33 7.35 -11.72
CA ALA A 356 -3.34 8.79 -11.87
C ALA A 356 -3.58 9.52 -10.53
N LEU A 357 -3.84 8.83 -9.43
CA LEU A 357 -4.14 9.43 -8.13
C LEU A 357 -2.88 9.62 -7.28
N PRO A 358 -2.80 10.71 -6.49
CA PRO A 358 -1.58 11.04 -5.75
C PRO A 358 -1.23 10.00 -4.66
N SER A 359 -2.22 9.40 -3.99
CA SER A 359 -1.93 8.39 -2.95
C SER A 359 -1.20 7.17 -3.51
N SER A 360 -1.52 6.73 -4.73
CA SER A 360 -0.82 5.60 -5.37
C SER A 360 0.64 5.90 -5.64
N GLY A 361 0.93 7.07 -6.21
CA GLY A 361 2.31 7.51 -6.47
C GLY A 361 3.10 7.63 -5.17
N VAL A 362 2.51 8.22 -4.13
CA VAL A 362 3.16 8.36 -2.82
C VAL A 362 3.41 7.01 -2.16
N TYR A 363 2.45 6.10 -2.14
CA TYR A 363 2.66 4.78 -1.53
C TYR A 363 3.78 3.99 -2.24
N THR A 364 3.82 4.05 -3.57
CA THR A 364 4.89 3.45 -4.38
C THR A 364 6.27 4.03 -4.03
N LEU A 365 6.36 5.35 -3.90
CA LEU A 365 7.60 6.02 -3.50
C LEU A 365 7.97 5.77 -2.03
N LEU A 366 6.99 5.57 -1.14
CA LEU A 366 7.24 5.19 0.24
C LEU A 366 7.87 3.80 0.33
N ILE A 367 7.37 2.81 -0.43
CA ILE A 367 8.01 1.48 -0.51
C ILE A 367 9.46 1.62 -0.96
N HIS A 368 9.73 2.45 -1.97
CA HIS A 368 11.09 2.72 -2.43
C HIS A 368 11.97 3.38 -1.38
N ILE A 369 11.44 4.36 -0.63
CA ILE A 369 12.18 5.02 0.45
C ILE A 369 12.46 4.06 1.60
N TRP A 370 11.51 3.19 1.97
CA TRP A 370 11.63 2.28 3.10
C TRP A 370 12.53 1.09 2.82
N SER A 371 12.42 0.49 1.64
CA SER A 371 13.13 -0.74 1.29
C SER A 371 14.35 -0.54 0.38
N GLY A 372 14.51 0.64 -0.21
CA GLY A 372 15.49 0.88 -1.28
C GLY A 372 15.12 0.22 -2.62
N CYS A 373 13.96 -0.45 -2.69
CA CYS A 373 13.55 -1.30 -3.79
C CYS A 373 12.34 -0.72 -4.56
N GLY A 374 12.24 -1.02 -5.84
CA GLY A 374 11.13 -0.66 -6.72
C GLY A 374 11.58 0.15 -7.94
N ASN A 375 10.89 -0.07 -9.07
CA ASN A 375 11.22 0.50 -10.38
C ASN A 375 10.19 1.52 -10.91
N GLN A 376 9.30 2.02 -10.04
CA GLN A 376 8.16 2.84 -10.47
C GLN A 376 8.34 4.35 -10.21
N LEU A 377 9.56 4.81 -9.93
CA LEU A 377 9.84 6.25 -9.73
C LEU A 377 9.48 7.08 -10.96
N GLY A 378 9.79 6.56 -12.15
CA GLY A 378 9.52 7.21 -13.44
C GLY A 378 8.04 7.38 -13.75
N VAL A 379 7.15 6.65 -13.08
CA VAL A 379 5.69 6.77 -13.22
C VAL A 379 5.11 7.61 -12.09
N ALA A 380 5.53 7.35 -10.84
CA ALA A 380 4.97 8.00 -9.67
C ALA A 380 5.31 9.50 -9.59
N LEU A 381 6.57 9.89 -9.85
CA LEU A 381 7.00 11.28 -9.72
C LEU A 381 6.30 12.23 -10.71
N PRO A 382 6.19 11.90 -12.02
CA PRO A 382 5.46 12.76 -12.95
C PRO A 382 3.99 12.95 -12.57
N VAL A 383 3.29 11.90 -12.13
CA VAL A 383 1.88 12.01 -11.69
C VAL A 383 1.75 13.00 -10.53
N LEU A 384 2.61 12.88 -9.52
CA LEU A 384 2.62 13.81 -8.38
C LEU A 384 2.96 15.23 -8.80
N PHE A 385 3.94 15.38 -9.70
CA PHE A 385 4.33 16.69 -10.21
C PHE A 385 3.20 17.37 -11.01
N VAL A 386 2.46 16.62 -11.82
CA VAL A 386 1.29 17.13 -12.56
C VAL A 386 0.22 17.64 -11.59
N TRP A 387 -0.14 16.85 -10.57
CA TRP A 387 -1.10 17.30 -9.55
C TRP A 387 -0.62 18.54 -8.80
N TRP A 388 0.65 18.58 -8.43
CA TRP A 388 1.26 19.69 -7.73
C TRP A 388 1.32 20.97 -8.58
N ALA A 389 1.72 20.86 -9.84
CA ALA A 389 1.78 22.01 -10.74
C ALA A 389 0.38 22.53 -11.07
N LEU A 390 -0.55 21.64 -11.40
CA LEU A 390 -1.94 22.01 -11.69
C LEU A 390 -2.60 22.67 -10.48
N GLY A 391 -2.45 22.09 -9.28
CA GLY A 391 -3.02 22.62 -8.06
C GLY A 391 -2.55 24.05 -7.74
N HIS A 392 -1.26 24.34 -7.95
CA HIS A 392 -0.73 25.71 -7.82
C HIS A 392 -1.36 26.67 -8.81
N VAL A 393 -1.43 26.30 -10.08
CA VAL A 393 -2.03 27.14 -11.13
C VAL A 393 -3.50 27.40 -10.82
N THR A 394 -4.27 26.36 -10.49
CA THR A 394 -5.70 26.48 -10.22
C THR A 394 -6.01 27.23 -8.93
N SER A 395 -5.14 27.18 -7.92
CA SER A 395 -5.31 27.91 -6.66
C SER A 395 -5.39 29.44 -6.86
N VAL A 396 -4.62 29.98 -7.82
CA VAL A 396 -4.62 31.42 -8.13
C VAL A 396 -5.98 31.84 -8.69
N PHE A 397 -6.56 31.02 -9.59
CA PHE A 397 -7.88 31.29 -10.16
C PHE A 397 -9.00 31.11 -9.13
N ALA A 398 -8.87 30.13 -8.25
CA ALA A 398 -9.81 29.87 -7.18
C ALA A 398 -9.91 31.06 -6.20
N VAL A 399 -8.77 31.61 -5.76
CA VAL A 399 -8.74 32.80 -4.89
C VAL A 399 -9.33 34.02 -5.59
N ARG A 400 -8.96 34.26 -6.86
CA ARG A 400 -9.54 35.34 -7.68
C ARG A 400 -11.06 35.25 -7.74
N LYS A 401 -11.58 34.06 -8.00
CA LYS A 401 -13.03 33.81 -8.04
C LYS A 401 -13.68 34.10 -6.70
N ARG A 402 -13.13 33.61 -5.59
CA ARG A 402 -13.68 33.87 -4.24
C ARG A 402 -13.78 35.36 -3.93
N CYS A 403 -12.71 36.13 -4.16
CA CYS A 403 -12.75 37.57 -3.95
C CYS A 403 -13.80 38.26 -4.84
N ALA A 404 -13.92 37.84 -6.11
CA ALA A 404 -14.93 38.39 -7.02
C ALA A 404 -16.36 38.04 -6.60
N ASP A 405 -16.60 36.83 -6.08
CA ASP A 405 -17.92 36.42 -5.60
C ASP A 405 -18.28 37.15 -4.29
N SER A 406 -17.33 37.31 -3.37
CA SER A 406 -17.54 38.13 -2.15
C SER A 406 -17.79 39.61 -2.44
N ALA A 407 -17.27 40.17 -3.54
CA ALA A 407 -17.56 41.54 -3.95
C ALA A 407 -18.99 41.73 -4.50
N LYS A 408 -19.65 40.65 -4.96
CA LYS A 408 -21.02 40.67 -5.51
C LYS A 408 -22.10 40.49 -4.46
N GLU A 409 -21.74 40.02 -3.27
CA GLU A 409 -22.63 39.92 -2.11
C GLU A 409 -22.30 41.07 -1.15
N PRO A 410 -22.72 42.33 -1.44
CA PRO A 410 -22.53 43.41 -0.50
C PRO A 410 -23.26 43.07 0.79
N TRP A 411 -22.48 43.01 1.87
CA TRP A 411 -22.93 42.87 3.24
C TRP A 411 -24.18 43.73 3.50
N SER A 412 -25.32 43.10 3.78
CA SER A 412 -26.45 43.79 4.38
C SER A 412 -26.06 44.12 5.82
N SER A 413 -25.81 45.39 6.07
CA SER A 413 -25.55 45.99 7.37
C SER A 413 -26.78 45.92 8.29
N SER A 414 -27.25 44.72 8.65
CA SER A 414 -28.50 44.54 9.38
C SER A 414 -28.41 43.57 10.55
N ASP A 415 -27.30 43.56 11.30
CA ASP A 415 -27.23 42.89 12.61
C ASP A 415 -26.31 43.67 13.58
N SER A 416 -26.55 44.98 13.68
CA SER A 416 -26.13 45.77 14.84
C SER A 416 -27.33 46.57 15.35
N ASN A 417 -28.10 45.93 16.23
CA ASN A 417 -28.88 46.56 17.30
C ASN A 417 -29.14 45.54 18.40
#